data_AF-A0A4V2YU49-F1
#
_entry.id   AF-A0A4V2YU49-F1
#
_cell.length_a   1.000
_cell.length_b   1.000
_cell.length_c   1.000
_cell.angle_alpha   90.00
_cell.angle_beta   90.00
_cell.angle_gamma   90.00
#
_symmetry.space_group_name_H-M   'P 1'
#
loop_
_entity.id
_entity.type
_entity.pdbx_description
1 polymer ?
#
loop_
_entity_poly.entity_id
_entity_poly.type
_entity_poly.pdbx_seq_one_letter_code
_entity_poly.pdbx_strand_id
1 'polypeptide(L)'
;METGTFLTEIGWAGSALRLTGRIERSGAVPEVELHLRERDGGGLLRIPGATAEDGTFEARIDVASVEGGLPLPGGLWDVDVAIDWPLQDLVLPLGRAPGLDASPQRRFLPDSTTVAAYFTAQGTLAIDVGGRSHVAGSTPADRLAWNEDDEEVVVSGHIDIERIPMPVSGTLNLLERHTRQSYTVIAMLEERPSGLCYTAAVPVTRAFVDDPLPRGTWDVSLCLGFSGMHRELCVLAPQDPVEVQVRRRLRHVRVLSSAAPDPLTITVGRA
;
A
#
# COMPACT_ATOMS: atom_id res chain seq x y z
N MET A 1 -1.00 33.68 -5.82
CA MET A 1 -0.58 32.94 -4.62
C MET A 1 -1.28 31.61 -4.67
N GLU A 2 -0.52 30.52 -4.66
CA GLU A 2 -1.09 29.18 -4.55
C GLU A 2 -1.60 28.98 -3.13
N THR A 3 -2.81 28.44 -2.98
CA THR A 3 -3.35 28.08 -1.67
C THR A 3 -2.75 26.75 -1.25
N GLY A 4 -2.06 26.70 -0.11
CA GLY A 4 -1.43 25.50 0.41
C GLY A 4 -2.02 25.08 1.75
N THR A 5 -2.06 23.77 2.01
CA THR A 5 -2.47 23.20 3.30
C THR A 5 -1.49 22.15 3.76
N PHE A 6 -0.94 22.31 4.96
CA PHE A 6 0.01 21.36 5.52
C PHE A 6 -0.13 21.18 7.02
N LEU A 7 0.15 19.97 7.49
CA LEU A 7 0.21 19.62 8.91
C LEU A 7 1.53 20.07 9.53
N THR A 8 1.43 20.64 10.73
CA THR A 8 2.55 20.98 11.60
C THR A 8 2.63 20.06 12.81
N GLU A 9 1.54 19.37 13.17
CA GLU A 9 1.51 18.38 14.24
C GLU A 9 0.50 17.27 13.93
N ILE A 10 0.84 16.04 14.32
CA ILE A 10 -0.04 14.87 14.25
C ILE A 10 0.24 13.97 15.45
N GLY A 11 -0.80 13.49 16.11
CA GLY A 11 -0.64 12.69 17.33
C GLY A 11 -1.90 11.95 17.75
N TRP A 12 -1.73 10.81 18.43
CA TRP A 12 -2.85 10.08 19.04
C TRP A 12 -3.13 10.57 20.47
N ALA A 13 -4.41 10.80 20.78
CA ALA A 13 -4.94 11.00 22.12
C ALA A 13 -6.11 10.03 22.37
N GLY A 14 -5.81 8.86 22.94
CA GLY A 14 -6.80 7.78 23.06
C GLY A 14 -7.08 7.13 21.69
N SER A 15 -8.35 7.11 21.26
CA SER A 15 -8.77 6.73 19.91
C SER A 15 -8.80 7.91 18.94
N ALA A 16 -8.48 9.12 19.39
CA ALA A 16 -8.56 10.30 18.56
C ALA A 16 -7.22 10.67 17.93
N LEU A 17 -7.20 10.81 16.61
CA LEU A 17 -6.11 11.43 15.88
C LEU A 17 -6.28 12.94 15.95
N ARG A 18 -5.31 13.62 16.55
CA ARG A 18 -5.24 15.08 16.62
C ARG A 18 -4.36 15.59 15.49
N LEU A 19 -4.84 16.61 14.81
CA LEU A 19 -4.20 17.21 13.66
C LEU A 19 -4.15 18.72 13.88
N THR A 20 -2.97 19.30 13.73
CA THR A 20 -2.77 20.75 13.70
C THR A 20 -2.01 21.09 12.43
N GLY A 21 -2.43 22.14 11.74
CA GLY A 21 -1.78 22.56 10.51
C GLY A 21 -2.00 24.02 10.19
N ARG A 22 -1.56 24.42 9.00
CA ARG A 22 -1.68 25.78 8.49
C ARG A 22 -2.33 25.79 7.12
N ILE A 23 -3.09 26.85 6.88
CA ILE A 23 -3.67 27.19 5.58
C ILE A 23 -2.97 28.46 5.10
N GLU A 24 -2.20 28.34 4.03
CA GLU A 24 -1.54 29.48 3.39
C GLU A 24 -2.50 30.11 2.40
N ARG A 25 -3.18 31.17 2.83
CA ARG A 25 -4.15 31.91 2.02
C ARG A 25 -4.18 33.39 2.38
N SER A 26 -4.52 34.22 1.40
CA SER A 26 -4.88 35.61 1.65
C SER A 26 -6.30 35.73 2.21
N GLY A 27 -6.44 36.34 3.38
CA GLY A 27 -7.74 36.59 4.03
C GLY A 27 -8.09 35.54 5.10
N ALA A 28 -9.14 35.82 5.87
CA ALA A 28 -9.63 34.92 6.91
C ALA A 28 -10.26 33.66 6.30
N VAL A 29 -10.00 32.49 6.91
CA VAL A 29 -10.67 31.23 6.58
C VAL A 29 -11.74 30.98 7.65
N PRO A 30 -13.02 31.21 7.33
CA PRO A 30 -14.07 31.24 8.35
C PRO A 30 -14.41 29.85 8.88
N GLU A 31 -14.29 28.81 8.06
CA GLU A 31 -14.63 27.43 8.40
C GLU A 31 -13.66 26.45 7.73
N VAL A 32 -13.35 25.35 8.44
CA VAL A 32 -12.52 24.25 7.98
C VAL A 32 -13.19 22.93 8.33
N GLU A 33 -13.20 22.01 7.39
CA GLU A 33 -13.56 20.61 7.60
C GLU A 33 -12.43 19.72 7.09
N LEU A 34 -12.24 18.58 7.76
CA LEU A 34 -11.50 17.48 7.16
C LEU A 34 -12.48 16.58 6.42
N HIS A 35 -12.14 16.28 5.17
CA HIS A 35 -12.83 15.29 4.36
C HIS A 35 -12.06 13.98 4.43
N LEU A 36 -12.66 12.97 5.04
CA LEU A 36 -12.17 11.59 5.01
C LEU A 36 -12.89 10.86 3.89
N ARG A 37 -12.18 10.58 2.80
CA ARG A 37 -12.73 9.89 1.63
C ARG A 37 -12.23 8.46 1.58
N GLU A 38 -13.16 7.51 1.59
CA GLU A 38 -12.83 6.11 1.38
C GLU A 38 -12.39 5.88 -0.07
N ARG A 39 -11.21 5.30 -0.25
CA ARG A 39 -10.63 5.12 -1.57
C ARG A 39 -11.37 4.09 -2.42
N ASP A 40 -11.89 3.04 -1.79
CA ASP A 40 -12.45 1.86 -2.49
C ASP A 40 -13.99 1.80 -2.45
N GLY A 41 -14.65 2.48 -1.49
CA GLY A 41 -16.09 2.34 -1.23
C GLY A 41 -16.91 3.61 -1.40
N GLY A 42 -16.29 4.74 -1.75
CA GLY A 42 -16.98 6.01 -2.01
C GLY A 42 -17.55 6.69 -0.75
N GLY A 43 -17.28 6.17 0.45
CA GLY A 43 -17.62 6.82 1.71
C GLY A 43 -16.98 8.20 1.83
N LEU A 44 -17.72 9.16 2.37
CA LEU A 44 -17.22 10.48 2.73
C LEU A 44 -17.69 10.82 4.13
N LEU A 45 -16.73 11.11 5.01
CA LEU A 45 -17.00 11.63 6.35
C LEU A 45 -16.44 13.05 6.46
N ARG A 46 -17.21 13.93 7.09
CA ARG A 46 -16.84 15.33 7.34
C ARG A 46 -16.57 15.52 8.81
N ILE A 47 -15.37 15.97 9.13
CA ILE A 47 -14.92 16.18 10.50
C ILE A 47 -14.70 17.68 10.70
N PRO A 48 -15.44 18.33 11.62
CA PRO A 48 -15.27 19.75 11.83
C PRO A 48 -13.88 20.08 12.37
N GLY A 49 -13.28 21.14 11.85
CA GLY A 49 -12.07 21.76 12.36
C GLY A 49 -12.35 23.14 12.96
N ALA A 50 -11.43 23.61 13.79
CA ALA A 50 -11.40 24.98 14.28
C ALA A 50 -10.27 25.75 13.59
N THR A 51 -10.50 27.00 13.22
CA THR A 51 -9.48 27.89 12.67
C THR A 51 -9.15 29.04 13.62
N ALA A 52 -7.90 29.46 13.61
CA ALA A 52 -7.43 30.69 14.22
C ALA A 52 -7.23 31.78 13.15
N GLU A 53 -7.18 33.03 13.58
CA GLU A 53 -7.02 34.20 12.69
C GLU A 53 -5.70 34.18 11.90
N ASP A 54 -4.67 33.49 12.40
CA ASP A 54 -3.36 33.38 11.77
C ASP A 54 -3.25 32.25 10.71
N GLY A 55 -4.39 31.62 10.40
CA GLY A 55 -4.49 30.52 9.43
C GLY A 55 -4.12 29.15 9.99
N THR A 56 -3.86 29.04 11.30
CA THR A 56 -3.71 27.75 11.97
C THR A 56 -5.07 27.06 12.06
N PHE A 57 -5.11 25.74 11.87
CA PHE A 57 -6.29 24.94 12.11
C PHE A 57 -6.00 23.76 13.04
N GLU A 58 -7.02 23.33 13.77
CA GLU A 58 -7.02 22.13 14.60
C GLU A 58 -8.22 21.25 14.26
N ALA A 59 -8.01 19.95 14.20
CA ALA A 59 -9.06 18.97 13.97
C ALA A 59 -8.82 17.69 14.76
N ARG A 60 -9.90 16.99 15.08
CA ARG A 60 -9.87 15.74 15.85
C ARG A 60 -10.72 14.67 15.18
N ILE A 61 -10.10 13.58 14.77
CA ILE A 61 -10.78 12.40 14.21
C ILE A 61 -10.81 11.31 15.27
N ASP A 62 -11.96 11.09 15.91
CA ASP A 62 -12.13 9.97 16.85
C ASP A 62 -12.50 8.70 16.09
N VAL A 63 -11.52 7.84 15.78
CA VAL A 63 -11.78 6.68 14.92
C VAL A 63 -12.63 5.59 15.58
N ALA A 64 -12.82 5.66 16.90
CA ALA A 64 -13.76 4.79 17.61
C ALA A 64 -15.20 5.33 17.63
N SER A 65 -15.40 6.61 17.28
CA SER A 65 -16.69 7.27 17.32
C SER A 65 -16.72 8.46 16.35
N VAL A 66 -16.91 8.15 15.06
CA VAL A 66 -17.12 9.15 14.01
C VAL A 66 -18.61 9.55 13.94
N GLU A 67 -19.07 10.05 12.79
CA GLU A 67 -20.46 10.47 12.59
C GLU A 67 -21.46 9.37 13.01
N GLY A 68 -22.47 9.76 13.80
CA GLY A 68 -23.46 8.82 14.36
C GLY A 68 -22.95 7.96 15.52
N GLY A 69 -21.73 8.21 16.02
CA GLY A 69 -21.15 7.54 17.18
C GLY A 69 -20.54 6.16 16.88
N LEU A 70 -20.52 5.74 15.62
CA LEU A 70 -19.99 4.45 15.18
C LEU A 70 -18.47 4.54 14.93
N PRO A 71 -17.72 3.42 15.01
CA PRO A 71 -16.32 3.40 14.61
C PRO A 71 -16.14 3.73 13.12
N LEU A 72 -14.98 4.30 12.78
CA LEU A 72 -14.57 4.50 11.38
C LEU A 72 -14.55 3.13 10.68
N PRO A 73 -15.29 2.94 9.57
CA PRO A 73 -15.31 1.66 8.89
C PRO A 73 -13.92 1.24 8.41
N GLY A 74 -13.66 -0.07 8.46
CA GLY A 74 -12.40 -0.60 7.97
C GLY A 74 -12.20 -0.32 6.48
N GLY A 75 -11.03 0.17 6.11
CA GLY A 75 -10.72 0.62 4.76
C GLY A 75 -9.55 1.60 4.74
N LEU A 76 -9.24 2.10 3.55
CA LEU A 76 -8.24 3.15 3.34
C LEU A 76 -8.95 4.48 3.08
N TRP A 77 -8.63 5.48 3.90
CA TRP A 77 -9.25 6.80 3.91
C TRP A 77 -8.21 7.87 3.58
N ASP A 78 -8.44 8.61 2.50
CA ASP A 78 -7.69 9.82 2.17
C ASP A 78 -8.19 10.99 2.99
N VAL A 79 -7.27 11.82 3.50
CA VAL A 79 -7.61 12.99 4.33
C VAL A 79 -7.27 14.27 3.59
N ASP A 80 -8.30 15.02 3.24
CA ASP A 80 -8.20 16.34 2.62
C ASP A 80 -8.73 17.42 3.56
N VAL A 81 -8.36 18.68 3.32
CA VAL A 81 -8.93 19.85 3.99
C VAL A 81 -9.90 20.53 3.05
N ALA A 82 -11.14 20.70 3.48
CA ALA A 82 -12.11 21.55 2.83
C ALA A 82 -12.14 22.92 3.51
N ILE A 83 -12.06 23.97 2.69
CA ILE A 83 -12.09 25.36 3.12
C ILE A 83 -13.09 26.14 2.25
N ASP A 84 -13.50 27.31 2.76
CA ASP A 84 -14.53 28.21 2.20
C ASP A 84 -15.95 27.65 2.22
N TRP A 85 -16.93 28.54 2.37
CA TRP A 85 -18.33 28.17 2.25
C TRP A 85 -18.84 28.35 0.82
N PRO A 86 -19.54 27.36 0.24
CA PRO A 86 -19.78 26.02 0.79
C PRO A 86 -18.51 25.16 0.79
N LEU A 87 -18.32 24.35 1.85
CA LEU A 87 -17.13 23.51 2.15
C LEU A 87 -16.92 22.34 1.16
N GLN A 88 -17.37 22.51 -0.07
CA GLN A 88 -17.27 21.55 -1.17
C GLN A 88 -16.55 22.18 -2.36
N ASP A 89 -16.39 23.51 -2.35
CA ASP A 89 -15.88 24.27 -3.47
C ASP A 89 -14.35 24.28 -3.53
N LEU A 90 -13.68 24.16 -2.37
CA LEU A 90 -12.23 24.08 -2.30
C LEU A 90 -11.77 22.97 -1.35
N VAL A 91 -11.41 21.83 -1.93
CA VAL A 91 -10.83 20.68 -1.25
C VAL A 91 -9.36 20.59 -1.64
N LEU A 92 -8.49 20.64 -0.64
CA LEU A 92 -7.04 20.67 -0.81
C LEU A 92 -6.40 19.44 -0.14
N PRO A 93 -5.39 18.82 -0.78
CA PRO A 93 -4.67 17.71 -0.19
C PRO A 93 -3.94 18.16 1.07
N LEU A 94 -4.02 17.35 2.12
CA LEU A 94 -3.37 17.66 3.38
C LEU A 94 -1.93 17.14 3.39
N GLY A 95 -1.00 18.03 3.06
CA GLY A 95 0.43 17.73 3.04
C GLY A 95 1.08 17.79 4.43
N ARG A 96 2.41 17.63 4.46
CA ARG A 96 3.23 17.78 5.67
C ARG A 96 4.10 19.03 5.62
N ALA A 97 4.30 19.69 6.75
CA ALA A 97 5.30 20.74 6.90
C ALA A 97 6.73 20.16 6.79
N PRO A 98 7.70 20.95 6.32
CA PRO A 98 9.11 20.61 6.47
C PRO A 98 9.46 20.33 7.94
N GLY A 99 10.14 19.21 8.19
CA GLY A 99 10.56 18.82 9.55
C GLY A 99 9.52 18.08 10.38
N LEU A 100 8.27 17.96 9.92
CA LEU A 100 7.29 17.06 10.56
C LEU A 100 7.70 15.60 10.38
N ASP A 101 7.66 14.82 11.47
CA ASP A 101 7.90 13.38 11.44
C ASP A 101 6.89 12.70 10.51
N ALA A 102 7.42 11.98 9.52
CA ALA A 102 6.63 11.26 8.52
C ALA A 102 6.43 9.78 8.86
N SER A 103 6.93 9.34 10.03
CA SER A 103 6.76 7.96 10.50
C SER A 103 5.27 7.65 10.69
N PRO A 104 4.78 6.49 10.20
CA PRO A 104 3.39 6.08 10.42
C PRO A 104 3.05 5.99 11.90
N GLN A 105 1.94 6.61 12.29
CA GLN A 105 1.45 6.57 13.66
C GLN A 105 0.38 5.50 13.80
N ARG A 106 0.72 4.41 14.49
CA ARG A 106 -0.20 3.29 14.73
C ARG A 106 -0.93 3.42 16.06
N ARG A 107 -2.19 2.98 16.05
CA ARG A 107 -3.01 2.75 17.24
C ARG A 107 -3.73 1.41 17.14
N PHE A 108 -3.94 0.76 18.29
CA PHE A 108 -4.83 -0.40 18.41
C PHE A 108 -6.07 0.04 19.17
N LEU A 109 -7.24 -0.26 18.60
CA LEU A 109 -8.53 -0.05 19.24
C LEU A 109 -8.86 -1.20 20.20
N PRO A 110 -9.84 -1.01 21.12
CA PRO A 110 -10.18 -2.05 22.12
C PRO A 110 -10.63 -3.40 21.54
N ASP A 111 -11.15 -3.41 20.32
CA ASP A 111 -11.55 -4.60 19.56
C ASP A 111 -10.38 -5.25 18.79
N SER A 112 -9.14 -4.79 19.03
CA SER A 112 -7.91 -5.17 18.31
C SER A 112 -7.85 -4.70 16.86
N THR A 113 -8.78 -3.85 16.41
CA THR A 113 -8.66 -3.18 15.11
C THR A 113 -7.41 -2.31 15.10
N THR A 114 -6.54 -2.50 14.11
CA THR A 114 -5.35 -1.66 13.91
C THR A 114 -5.73 -0.45 13.08
N VAL A 115 -5.29 0.73 13.51
CA VAL A 115 -5.44 1.98 12.77
C VAL A 115 -4.07 2.61 12.58
N ALA A 116 -3.76 3.05 11.37
CA ALA A 116 -2.50 3.71 11.06
C ALA A 116 -2.76 5.03 10.32
N ALA A 117 -2.26 6.14 10.84
CA ALA A 117 -2.20 7.41 10.14
C ALA A 117 -0.80 7.60 9.56
N TYR A 118 -0.70 7.93 8.27
CA TYR A 118 0.60 8.00 7.59
C TYR A 118 0.54 8.91 6.35
N PHE A 119 1.71 9.36 5.90
CA PHE A 119 1.82 10.10 4.64
C PHE A 119 2.06 9.15 3.46
N THR A 120 1.30 9.31 2.40
CA THR A 120 1.44 8.54 1.15
C THR A 120 2.74 8.89 0.41
N ALA A 121 3.07 8.15 -0.65
CA ALA A 121 4.19 8.49 -1.53
C ALA A 121 4.01 9.86 -2.20
N GLN A 122 2.76 10.31 -2.38
CA GLN A 122 2.40 11.64 -2.87
C GLN A 122 2.48 12.72 -1.77
N GLY A 123 2.83 12.35 -0.53
CA GLY A 123 2.98 13.27 0.60
C GLY A 123 1.67 13.70 1.26
N THR A 124 0.54 13.07 0.93
CA THR A 124 -0.79 13.36 1.49
C THR A 124 -1.09 12.48 2.71
N LEU A 125 -1.86 12.97 3.68
CA LEU A 125 -2.27 12.17 4.83
C LEU A 125 -3.33 11.12 4.45
N ALA A 126 -3.14 9.89 4.91
CA ALA A 126 -4.10 8.80 4.82
C ALA A 126 -4.25 8.05 6.15
N ILE A 127 -5.40 7.39 6.33
CA ILE A 127 -5.73 6.54 7.48
C ILE A 127 -6.11 5.15 6.97
N ASP A 128 -5.38 4.12 7.41
CA ASP A 128 -5.68 2.71 7.15
C ASP A 128 -6.34 2.09 8.40
N VAL A 129 -7.53 1.51 8.24
CA VAL A 129 -8.31 0.89 9.31
C VAL A 129 -8.49 -0.60 9.03
N GLY A 130 -7.92 -1.43 9.91
CA GLY A 130 -7.99 -2.88 9.87
C GLY A 130 -6.82 -3.56 9.17
N GLY A 131 -5.90 -2.82 8.53
CA GLY A 131 -4.65 -3.36 7.99
C GLY A 131 -4.85 -4.37 6.85
N ARG A 132 -5.99 -4.29 6.16
CA ARG A 132 -6.29 -5.15 5.01
C ARG A 132 -5.31 -4.85 3.88
N SER A 133 -5.05 -5.85 3.02
CA SER A 133 -4.33 -5.59 1.78
C SER A 133 -5.18 -4.71 0.87
N HIS A 134 -4.59 -3.63 0.39
CA HIS A 134 -5.22 -2.73 -0.58
C HIS A 134 -4.51 -2.83 -1.92
N VAL A 135 -5.28 -2.88 -3.00
CA VAL A 135 -4.74 -2.84 -4.37
C VAL A 135 -4.07 -1.49 -4.59
N ALA A 136 -2.80 -1.52 -4.98
CA ALA A 136 -1.96 -0.34 -5.14
C ALA A 136 -1.52 -0.11 -6.59
N GLY A 137 -2.22 -0.73 -7.54
CA GLY A 137 -1.91 -0.66 -8.97
C GLY A 137 -1.05 -1.84 -9.42
N SER A 138 -0.10 -1.58 -10.31
CA SER A 138 0.77 -2.59 -10.90
C SER A 138 2.24 -2.16 -10.91
N THR A 139 3.13 -3.14 -10.98
CA THR A 139 4.58 -2.95 -11.12
C THR A 139 5.11 -3.92 -12.19
N PRO A 140 6.02 -3.50 -13.08
CA PRO A 140 6.64 -4.42 -14.00
C PRO A 140 7.61 -5.36 -13.27
N ALA A 141 7.64 -6.62 -13.66
CA ALA A 141 8.84 -7.43 -13.50
C ALA A 141 9.82 -7.05 -14.61
N ASP A 142 11.06 -6.75 -14.26
CA ASP A 142 12.13 -6.44 -15.21
C ASP A 142 12.66 -7.72 -15.85
N ARG A 143 12.72 -8.80 -15.06
CA ARG A 143 13.27 -10.08 -15.49
C ARG A 143 12.65 -11.24 -14.75
N LEU A 144 12.44 -12.31 -15.50
CA LEU A 144 12.22 -13.66 -15.01
C LEU A 144 13.43 -14.51 -15.40
N ALA A 145 13.90 -15.33 -14.47
CA ALA A 145 15.00 -16.26 -14.73
C ALA A 145 14.73 -17.60 -14.08
N TRP A 146 15.19 -18.67 -14.74
CA TRP A 146 15.31 -19.97 -14.12
C TRP A 146 16.68 -20.07 -13.43
N ASN A 147 16.68 -20.41 -12.15
CA ASN A 147 17.89 -20.78 -11.41
C ASN A 147 18.02 -22.31 -11.45
N GLU A 148 19.01 -22.83 -12.19
CA GLU A 148 19.24 -24.27 -12.33
C GLU A 148 19.76 -24.93 -11.05
N ASP A 149 20.52 -24.19 -10.24
CA ASP A 149 21.19 -24.75 -9.05
C ASP A 149 20.17 -25.07 -7.94
N ASP A 150 19.21 -24.17 -7.75
CA ASP A 150 18.16 -24.29 -6.72
C ASP A 150 16.81 -24.76 -7.28
N GLU A 151 16.70 -24.83 -8.61
CA GLU A 151 15.48 -25.18 -9.34
C GLU A 151 14.29 -24.25 -9.01
N GLU A 152 14.52 -22.94 -9.12
CA GLU A 152 13.59 -21.88 -8.76
C GLU A 152 13.32 -20.90 -9.92
N VAL A 153 12.11 -20.32 -9.94
CA VAL A 153 11.83 -19.16 -10.80
C VAL A 153 12.15 -17.90 -10.00
N VAL A 154 13.16 -17.15 -10.45
CA VAL A 154 13.53 -15.86 -9.88
C VAL A 154 12.78 -14.75 -10.60
N VAL A 155 11.99 -14.00 -9.83
CA VAL A 155 11.24 -12.82 -10.27
C VAL A 155 11.96 -11.59 -9.73
N SER A 156 12.31 -10.65 -10.60
CA SER A 156 12.95 -9.39 -10.20
C SER A 156 12.35 -8.21 -10.94
N GLY A 157 12.27 -7.07 -10.28
CA GLY A 157 11.75 -5.84 -10.84
C GLY A 157 12.08 -4.62 -9.99
N HIS A 158 11.47 -3.49 -10.32
CA HIS A 158 11.57 -2.26 -9.55
C HIS A 158 10.21 -1.60 -9.36
N ILE A 159 10.10 -0.88 -8.25
CA ILE A 159 8.95 -0.05 -7.95
C ILE A 159 9.43 1.40 -8.03
N ASP A 160 8.75 2.19 -8.86
CA ASP A 160 9.00 3.62 -9.01
C ASP A 160 8.44 4.37 -7.79
N ILE A 161 9.22 4.34 -6.71
CA ILE A 161 8.98 5.12 -5.50
C ILE A 161 10.25 5.91 -5.22
N GLU A 162 10.17 7.23 -5.37
CA GLU A 162 11.31 8.14 -5.25
C GLU A 162 12.03 8.03 -3.89
N ARG A 163 11.28 7.71 -2.82
CA ARG A 163 11.81 7.45 -1.47
C ARG A 163 10.74 6.84 -0.58
N ILE A 164 11.14 5.82 0.19
CA ILE A 164 10.31 5.30 1.27
C ILE A 164 10.93 5.73 2.60
N PRO A 165 10.31 6.65 3.35
CA PRO A 165 10.92 7.19 4.57
C PRO A 165 10.89 6.21 5.76
N MET A 166 10.53 4.95 5.52
CA MET A 166 10.25 3.96 6.56
C MET A 166 10.69 2.56 6.10
N PRO A 167 10.99 1.63 7.03
CA PRO A 167 11.28 0.25 6.68
C PRO A 167 10.10 -0.42 5.96
N VAL A 168 10.40 -1.13 4.88
CA VAL A 168 9.43 -1.92 4.10
C VAL A 168 9.87 -3.37 4.06
N SER A 169 8.91 -4.28 4.20
CA SER A 169 9.07 -5.71 3.92
C SER A 169 8.33 -6.07 2.63
N GLY A 170 8.87 -6.99 1.84
CA GLY A 170 8.23 -7.46 0.62
C GLY A 170 7.91 -8.95 0.69
N THR A 171 6.75 -9.34 0.17
CA THR A 171 6.45 -10.74 -0.15
C THR A 171 5.86 -10.85 -1.55
N LEU A 172 6.22 -11.88 -2.28
CA LEU A 172 5.55 -12.25 -3.52
C LEU A 172 4.44 -13.24 -3.19
N ASN A 173 3.20 -12.85 -3.49
CA ASN A 173 2.03 -13.67 -3.29
C ASN A 173 1.63 -14.29 -4.63
N LEU A 174 1.39 -15.60 -4.61
CA LEU A 174 0.94 -16.39 -5.74
C LEU A 174 -0.44 -16.95 -5.39
N LEU A 175 -1.42 -16.70 -6.25
CA LEU A 175 -2.80 -17.10 -6.03
C LEU A 175 -3.26 -18.04 -7.15
N GLU A 176 -3.58 -19.28 -6.80
CA GLU A 176 -3.99 -20.28 -7.78
C GLU A 176 -5.41 -19.98 -8.29
N ARG A 177 -5.58 -19.96 -9.61
CA ARG A 177 -6.81 -19.46 -10.26
C ARG A 177 -8.08 -20.23 -9.90
N HIS A 178 -8.00 -21.54 -9.73
CA HIS A 178 -9.18 -22.40 -9.59
C HIS A 178 -9.55 -22.68 -8.13
N THR A 179 -8.54 -22.98 -7.33
CA THR A 179 -8.64 -23.37 -5.92
C THR A 179 -8.56 -22.17 -4.99
N ARG A 180 -8.07 -21.03 -5.48
CA ARG A 180 -7.81 -19.82 -4.67
C ARG A 180 -6.82 -20.07 -3.53
N GLN A 181 -6.02 -21.13 -3.63
CA GLN A 181 -4.92 -21.38 -2.70
C GLN A 181 -3.86 -20.30 -2.87
N SER A 182 -3.37 -19.76 -1.76
CA SER A 182 -2.24 -18.84 -1.74
C SER A 182 -0.92 -19.56 -1.47
N TYR A 183 0.15 -19.04 -2.06
CA TYR A 183 1.53 -19.41 -1.81
C TYR A 183 2.35 -18.13 -1.71
N THR A 184 3.16 -17.97 -0.67
CA THR A 184 3.86 -16.72 -0.40
C THR A 184 5.35 -16.99 -0.22
N VAL A 185 6.18 -16.19 -0.88
CA VAL A 185 7.63 -16.19 -0.69
C VAL A 185 8.10 -14.80 -0.28
N ILE A 186 9.21 -14.75 0.45
CA ILE A 186 9.82 -13.48 0.84
C ILE A 186 10.42 -12.83 -0.42
N ALA A 187 10.14 -11.54 -0.61
CA ALA A 187 10.82 -10.73 -1.62
C ALA A 187 11.89 -9.89 -0.92
N MET A 188 13.15 -10.10 -1.32
CA MET A 188 14.24 -9.23 -0.92
C MET A 188 14.05 -7.85 -1.56
N LEU A 189 14.17 -6.81 -0.74
CA LEU A 189 14.04 -5.42 -1.18
C LEU A 189 15.39 -4.72 -1.05
N GLU A 190 15.80 -4.00 -2.09
CA GLU A 190 17.06 -3.24 -2.12
C GLU A 190 16.78 -1.81 -2.61
N GLU A 191 17.16 -0.83 -1.80
CA GLU A 191 17.10 0.58 -2.20
C GLU A 191 18.20 0.89 -3.21
N ARG A 192 17.82 1.45 -4.36
CA ARG A 192 18.73 1.92 -5.41
C ARG A 192 18.39 3.36 -5.79
N PRO A 193 19.31 4.09 -6.47
CA PRO A 193 19.01 5.44 -6.94
C PRO A 193 17.78 5.54 -7.86
N SER A 194 17.43 4.44 -8.54
CA SER A 194 16.28 4.31 -9.44
C SER A 194 14.98 3.89 -8.74
N GLY A 195 14.97 3.78 -7.41
CA GLY A 195 13.81 3.32 -6.63
C GLY A 195 14.07 2.03 -5.86
N LEU A 196 13.00 1.32 -5.52
CA LEU A 196 13.07 0.09 -4.73
C LEU A 196 13.08 -1.13 -5.66
N CYS A 197 14.20 -1.85 -5.70
CA CYS A 197 14.28 -3.12 -6.42
C CYS A 197 13.75 -4.26 -5.56
N TYR A 198 13.04 -5.21 -6.17
CA TYR A 198 12.59 -6.42 -5.51
C TYR A 198 13.15 -7.66 -6.22
N THR A 199 13.41 -8.71 -5.46
CA THR A 199 13.78 -10.04 -5.99
C THR A 199 13.15 -11.12 -5.13
N ALA A 200 12.43 -12.04 -5.74
CA ALA A 200 11.79 -13.17 -5.08
C ALA A 200 12.10 -14.46 -5.84
N ALA A 201 12.42 -15.52 -5.10
CA ALA A 201 12.65 -16.84 -5.67
C ALA A 201 11.46 -17.74 -5.35
N VAL A 202 10.89 -18.36 -6.39
CA VAL A 202 9.73 -19.23 -6.28
C VAL A 202 10.17 -20.68 -6.50
N PRO A 203 10.22 -21.51 -5.45
CA PRO A 203 10.72 -22.87 -5.56
C PRO A 203 9.72 -23.78 -6.25
N VAL A 204 10.15 -24.55 -7.25
CA VAL A 204 9.25 -25.37 -8.07
C VAL A 204 9.36 -26.88 -7.78
N THR A 205 10.54 -27.35 -7.40
CA THR A 205 10.87 -28.78 -7.31
C THR A 205 11.46 -29.16 -5.95
N ARG A 206 12.37 -28.35 -5.43
CA ARG A 206 12.95 -28.42 -4.09
C ARG A 206 12.66 -27.12 -3.38
N ALA A 207 12.30 -27.22 -2.11
CA ALA A 207 12.52 -26.13 -1.20
C ALA A 207 13.24 -26.72 0.02
N PHE A 208 14.29 -26.02 0.46
CA PHE A 208 15.07 -26.44 1.63
C PHE A 208 14.32 -26.21 2.94
N VAL A 209 13.30 -25.34 2.92
CA VAL A 209 12.52 -24.92 4.10
C VAL A 209 11.01 -25.09 3.87
N ASP A 210 10.49 -24.70 2.70
CA ASP A 210 9.05 -24.71 2.37
C ASP A 210 8.64 -25.85 1.43
N ASP A 211 7.33 -26.01 1.18
CA ASP A 211 6.83 -26.91 0.14
C ASP A 211 7.01 -26.26 -1.25
N PRO A 212 7.44 -26.99 -2.29
CA PRO A 212 7.57 -26.43 -3.64
C PRO A 212 6.20 -26.08 -4.25
N LEU A 213 6.14 -24.99 -5.02
CA LEU A 213 4.93 -24.44 -5.63
C LEU A 213 4.07 -25.57 -6.25
N PRO A 214 2.82 -25.76 -5.79
CA PRO A 214 1.97 -26.83 -6.31
C PRO A 214 1.62 -26.62 -7.79
N ARG A 215 1.09 -27.67 -8.41
CA ARG A 215 0.59 -27.58 -9.79
C ARG A 215 -0.59 -26.64 -9.86
N GLY A 216 -0.66 -25.87 -10.95
CA GLY A 216 -1.72 -24.89 -11.18
C GLY A 216 -1.22 -23.73 -12.03
N THR A 217 -2.12 -22.78 -12.26
CA THR A 217 -1.78 -21.47 -12.82
C THR A 217 -1.97 -20.44 -11.73
N TRP A 218 -0.91 -19.72 -11.43
CA TRP A 218 -0.79 -18.82 -10.28
C TRP A 218 -0.69 -17.39 -10.78
N ASP A 219 -1.62 -16.53 -10.35
CA ASP A 219 -1.52 -15.09 -10.55
C ASP A 219 -0.54 -14.51 -9.51
N VAL A 220 0.34 -13.61 -9.93
CA VAL A 220 1.43 -13.10 -9.10
C VAL A 220 1.19 -11.64 -8.70
N SER A 221 1.26 -11.36 -7.40
CA SER A 221 1.24 -10.00 -6.85
C SER A 221 2.41 -9.78 -5.88
N LEU A 222 2.88 -8.54 -5.79
CA LEU A 222 3.88 -8.10 -4.82
C LEU A 222 3.16 -7.38 -3.68
N CYS A 223 3.29 -7.91 -2.47
CA CYS A 223 2.77 -7.28 -1.27
C CYS A 223 3.89 -6.54 -0.54
N LEU A 224 3.71 -5.23 -0.35
CA LEU A 224 4.58 -4.39 0.45
C LEU A 224 3.95 -4.16 1.82
N GLY A 225 4.64 -4.60 2.85
CA GLY A 225 4.30 -4.39 4.25
C GLY A 225 5.09 -3.22 4.82
N PHE A 226 4.41 -2.22 5.39
CA PHE A 226 5.05 -1.15 6.14
C PHE A 226 4.14 -0.69 7.26
N SER A 227 4.66 -0.64 8.48
CA SER A 227 3.88 -0.25 9.66
C SER A 227 2.51 -0.94 9.78
N GLY A 228 2.42 -2.22 9.40
CA GLY A 228 1.22 -3.06 9.56
C GLY A 228 0.17 -2.84 8.49
N MET A 229 0.47 -1.97 7.53
CA MET A 229 -0.29 -1.77 6.29
C MET A 229 0.28 -2.68 5.21
N HIS A 230 -0.60 -3.14 4.33
CA HIS A 230 -0.24 -4.00 3.21
C HIS A 230 -0.73 -3.38 1.90
N ARG A 231 0.17 -3.25 0.92
CA ARG A 231 -0.14 -2.75 -0.43
C ARG A 231 0.18 -3.82 -1.45
N GLU A 232 -0.83 -4.22 -2.20
CA GLU A 232 -0.73 -5.29 -3.18
C GLU A 232 -0.62 -4.69 -4.59
N LEU A 233 0.51 -4.96 -5.24
CA LEU A 233 0.79 -4.55 -6.61
C LEU A 233 0.64 -5.76 -7.52
N CYS A 234 -0.18 -5.64 -8.56
CA CYS A 234 -0.21 -6.64 -9.63
C CYS A 234 1.14 -6.63 -10.37
N VAL A 235 1.82 -7.78 -10.45
CA VAL A 235 3.09 -7.85 -11.17
C VAL A 235 2.79 -8.06 -12.65
N LEU A 236 3.34 -7.23 -13.53
CA LEU A 236 3.24 -7.40 -14.99
C LEU A 236 4.41 -8.25 -15.50
N ALA A 237 4.15 -9.12 -16.46
CA ALA A 237 5.19 -9.98 -17.02
C ALA A 237 6.22 -9.18 -17.84
N PRO A 238 7.51 -9.57 -17.85
CA PRO A 238 8.50 -9.02 -18.77
C PRO A 238 8.30 -9.57 -20.18
N GLN A 239 9.08 -9.05 -21.14
CA GLN A 239 9.05 -9.53 -22.54
C GLN A 239 9.51 -10.99 -22.68
N ASP A 240 10.53 -11.39 -21.91
CA ASP A 240 11.13 -12.71 -21.97
C ASP A 240 10.53 -13.63 -20.90
N PRO A 241 9.65 -14.57 -21.25
CA PRO A 241 9.08 -15.51 -20.28
C PRO A 241 10.07 -16.62 -19.91
N VAL A 242 9.80 -17.30 -18.80
CA VAL A 242 10.47 -18.54 -18.43
C VAL A 242 9.69 -19.72 -19.01
N GLU A 243 10.39 -20.58 -19.75
CA GLU A 243 9.89 -21.89 -20.17
C GLU A 243 10.96 -22.96 -19.92
N VAL A 244 10.69 -23.87 -18.98
CA VAL A 244 11.62 -24.94 -18.63
C VAL A 244 10.91 -26.26 -18.35
N GLN A 245 11.62 -27.37 -18.56
CA GLN A 245 11.20 -28.69 -18.14
C GLN A 245 12.06 -29.16 -16.97
N VAL A 246 11.41 -29.47 -15.86
CA VAL A 246 12.08 -29.82 -14.60
C VAL A 246 11.62 -31.19 -14.12
N ARG A 247 12.47 -31.88 -13.36
CA ARG A 247 12.15 -33.23 -12.88
C ARG A 247 11.71 -33.19 -11.41
N ARG A 248 10.41 -33.28 -11.16
CA ARG A 248 9.82 -33.33 -9.81
C ARG A 248 9.36 -34.74 -9.46
N ARG A 249 9.91 -35.34 -8.40
CA ARG A 249 9.55 -36.70 -7.92
C ARG A 249 9.50 -37.75 -9.06
N LEU A 250 10.57 -37.78 -9.87
CA LEU A 250 10.73 -38.65 -11.05
C LEU A 250 9.77 -38.38 -12.23
N ARG A 251 8.98 -37.31 -12.22
CA ARG A 251 8.12 -36.90 -13.34
C ARG A 251 8.60 -35.59 -13.94
N HIS A 252 8.55 -35.48 -15.27
CA HIS A 252 8.75 -34.20 -15.93
C HIS A 252 7.56 -33.28 -15.68
N VAL A 253 7.87 -32.04 -15.32
CA VAL A 253 6.92 -30.96 -15.06
C VAL A 253 7.38 -29.79 -15.91
N ARG A 254 6.44 -29.13 -16.58
CA ARG A 254 6.73 -27.93 -17.36
C ARG A 254 6.40 -26.71 -16.51
N VAL A 255 7.30 -25.74 -16.51
CA VAL A 255 7.13 -24.45 -15.85
C VAL A 255 7.08 -23.40 -16.94
N LEU A 256 6.03 -22.58 -16.92
CA LEU A 256 5.81 -21.51 -17.88
C LEU A 256 5.49 -20.23 -17.13
N SER A 257 5.93 -19.08 -17.64
CA SER A 257 5.38 -17.79 -17.27
C SER A 257 4.62 -17.14 -18.43
N SER A 258 3.72 -16.21 -18.12
CA SER A 258 3.22 -15.27 -19.13
C SER A 258 4.34 -14.33 -19.60
N ALA A 259 4.09 -13.64 -20.71
CA ALA A 259 4.92 -12.59 -21.27
C ALA A 259 4.11 -11.28 -21.35
N ALA A 260 4.81 -10.16 -21.43
CA ALA A 260 4.20 -8.84 -21.60
C ALA A 260 3.22 -8.81 -22.80
N PRO A 261 2.13 -8.03 -22.74
CA PRO A 261 1.76 -7.07 -21.70
C PRO A 261 0.90 -7.66 -20.56
N ASP A 262 0.75 -8.98 -20.51
CA ASP A 262 -0.18 -9.63 -19.58
C ASP A 262 0.34 -9.56 -18.12
N PRO A 263 -0.57 -9.62 -17.12
CA PRO A 263 -0.19 -9.88 -15.75
C PRO A 263 0.68 -11.13 -15.64
N LEU A 264 1.66 -11.08 -14.75
CA LEU A 264 2.56 -12.19 -14.49
C LEU A 264 1.77 -13.37 -13.91
N THR A 265 1.90 -14.49 -14.59
CA THR A 265 1.45 -15.79 -14.12
C THR A 265 2.59 -16.78 -14.17
N ILE A 266 2.57 -17.74 -13.25
CA ILE A 266 3.44 -18.91 -13.26
C ILE A 266 2.56 -20.15 -13.36
N THR A 267 2.79 -20.98 -14.36
CA THR A 267 2.08 -22.24 -14.56
C THR A 267 3.01 -23.41 -14.30
N VAL A 268 2.61 -24.28 -13.36
CA VAL A 268 3.32 -25.53 -13.05
C VAL A 268 2.43 -26.69 -13.49
N GLY A 269 2.75 -27.26 -14.65
CA GLY A 269 1.91 -28.21 -15.36
C GLY A 269 2.59 -29.54 -15.69
N ARG A 270 1.82 -30.48 -16.23
CA ARG A 270 2.43 -31.62 -16.92
C ARG A 270 3.00 -31.14 -18.26
N ALA A 271 4.15 -31.71 -18.65
CA ALA A 271 4.71 -31.52 -19.98
C ALA A 271 3.76 -32.07 -21.06
#